data_AF-A0A7S1CXL7-F1
#
_entry.id   AF-A0A7S1CXL7-F1
#
_cell.length_a   1.000
_cell.length_b   1.000
_cell.length_c   1.000
_cell.angle_alpha   90.00
_cell.angle_beta   90.00
_cell.angle_gamma   90.00
#
_symmetry.space_group_name_H-M   'P 1'
#
loop_
_entity.id
_entity.type
_entity.pdbx_description
1 polymer ?
#
loop_
_entity_poly.entity_id
_entity_poly.type
_entity_poly.pdbx_seq_one_letter_code
_entity_poly.pdbx_strand_id
1 'polypeptide(L)'
;CPGRFEPPTIVVGGNELSIWRYVSSTREWQSLLELASPTSTASSSARPISSMLDVAWAPNVGRRFHLVAATQNGGPLRVFRLSRNRNTNDSSESKNKRDTQIELESSHDLTSDEQCWRCQWNVTGTVLASSGDGGLVRLWKCGTGGDWKCVSEVYGDMLSASPNSLVQP
;
A
#
# COMPACT_ATOMS: atom_id res chain seq x y z
N CYS A 1 0.59 -4.52 -15.66
CA CYS A 1 1.65 -4.20 -16.64
C CYS A 1 2.26 -2.86 -16.25
N PRO A 2 3.46 -2.78 -15.63
CA PRO A 2 4.20 -1.52 -15.62
C PRO A 2 4.47 -1.14 -17.08
N GLY A 3 4.40 0.16 -17.41
CA GLY A 3 4.59 0.62 -18.78
C GLY A 3 5.91 0.09 -19.34
N ARG A 4 5.97 -0.18 -20.65
CA ARG A 4 7.13 -0.73 -21.41
C ARG A 4 8.49 -0.05 -21.14
N PHE A 5 8.51 1.07 -20.43
CA PHE A 5 9.65 1.94 -20.22
C PHE A 5 10.08 2.09 -18.75
N GLU A 6 9.43 1.43 -17.78
CA GLU A 6 9.89 1.43 -16.39
C GLU A 6 10.76 0.21 -16.07
N PRO A 7 11.88 0.39 -15.36
CA PRO A 7 12.60 -0.74 -14.79
C PRO A 7 11.70 -1.54 -13.85
N PRO A 8 11.89 -2.88 -13.74
CA PRO A 8 11.13 -3.70 -12.80
C PRO A 8 11.23 -3.11 -11.39
N THR A 9 10.08 -2.85 -10.78
CA THR A 9 9.98 -2.25 -9.45
C THR A 9 9.00 -3.08 -8.63
N ILE A 10 9.33 -3.31 -7.35
CA ILE A 10 8.54 -4.09 -6.41
C ILE A 10 8.36 -3.30 -5.12
N VAL A 11 7.27 -3.58 -4.42
CA VAL A 11 7.02 -3.05 -3.08
C VAL A 11 7.17 -4.20 -2.08
N VAL A 12 7.80 -3.91 -0.95
CA VAL A 12 8.08 -4.88 0.12
C VAL A 12 7.56 -4.32 1.43
N GLY A 13 6.67 -5.07 2.08
CA GLY A 13 6.23 -4.81 3.45
C GLY A 13 6.98 -5.68 4.43
N GLY A 14 7.56 -5.07 5.47
CA GLY A 14 8.16 -5.75 6.62
C GLY A 14 7.87 -4.95 7.88
N ASN A 15 8.91 -4.58 8.64
CA ASN A 15 8.77 -3.56 9.68
C ASN A 15 8.50 -2.17 9.09
N GLU A 16 8.96 -1.96 7.86
CA GLU A 16 8.80 -0.74 7.10
C GLU A 16 8.30 -1.09 5.69
N LEU A 17 7.70 -0.10 5.04
CA LEU A 17 7.28 -0.21 3.65
C LEU A 17 8.40 0.33 2.77
N SER A 18 9.00 -0.51 1.94
CA SER A 18 10.09 -0.12 1.05
C SER A 18 9.77 -0.44 -0.41
N ILE A 19 10.26 0.38 -1.32
CA ILE A 19 10.14 0.19 -2.76
C ILE A 19 11.52 -0.09 -3.31
N TRP A 20 11.61 -1.19 -4.04
CA TRP A 20 12.85 -1.67 -4.61
C TRP A 20 12.78 -1.67 -6.12
N ARG A 21 13.90 -1.37 -6.77
CA ARG A 21 14.01 -1.42 -8.21
C ARG A 21 15.17 -2.30 -8.65
N TYR A 22 14.95 -3.05 -9.72
CA TYR A 22 15.99 -3.79 -10.38
C TYR A 22 16.87 -2.88 -11.24
N VAL A 23 18.17 -2.89 -10.96
CA VAL A 23 19.18 -2.16 -11.72
C VAL A 23 19.89 -3.13 -12.66
N SER A 24 19.60 -3.04 -13.96
CA SER A 24 20.13 -3.99 -14.96
C SER A 24 21.64 -3.95 -15.13
N SER A 25 22.30 -2.82 -14.84
CA SER A 25 23.76 -2.67 -14.95
C SER A 25 24.51 -3.48 -13.88
N THR A 26 23.99 -3.49 -12.65
CA THR A 26 24.58 -4.25 -11.53
C THR A 26 23.91 -5.60 -11.32
N ARG A 27 22.76 -5.84 -11.96
CA ARG A 27 21.90 -7.03 -11.77
C ARG A 27 21.41 -7.20 -10.33
N GLU A 28 21.24 -6.09 -9.62
CA GLU A 28 20.85 -6.06 -8.21
C GLU A 28 19.55 -5.28 -8.01
N TRP A 29 18.85 -5.60 -6.92
CA TRP A 29 17.75 -4.79 -6.43
C TRP A 29 18.29 -3.71 -5.50
N GLN A 30 17.88 -2.46 -5.71
CA GLN A 30 18.24 -1.33 -4.86
C GLN A 30 17.01 -0.70 -4.22
N SER A 31 17.10 -0.35 -2.94
CA SER A 31 16.06 0.41 -2.22
C SER A 31 15.96 1.81 -2.83
N LEU A 32 14.76 2.17 -3.27
CA LEU A 32 14.45 3.43 -3.94
C LEU A 32 13.77 4.41 -2.99
N LEU A 33 12.86 3.91 -2.16
CA LEU A 33 12.05 4.73 -1.27
C LEU A 33 11.60 3.91 -0.06
N GLU A 34 11.72 4.50 1.12
CA GLU A 34 11.20 3.96 2.38
C GLU A 34 10.05 4.87 2.84
N LEU A 35 8.85 4.31 2.94
CA LEU A 35 7.56 5.01 3.02
C LEU A 35 6.91 4.96 4.40
N ALA A 36 7.41 4.14 5.32
CA ALA A 36 6.86 3.99 6.67
C ALA A 36 8.01 3.81 7.67
N SER A 37 8.02 4.55 8.78
CA SER A 37 7.37 4.11 10.03
C SER A 37 6.79 5.27 10.86
N PRO A 38 5.47 5.30 11.18
CA PRO A 38 4.95 6.23 12.18
C PRO A 38 4.25 5.46 13.31
N THR A 39 5.02 5.09 14.34
CA THR A 39 4.67 5.20 15.79
C THR A 39 5.94 4.96 16.60
N SER A 40 6.80 5.98 16.70
CA SER A 40 7.74 6.12 17.80
C SER A 40 7.25 7.24 18.71
N THR A 41 6.09 7.05 19.33
CA THR A 41 5.68 7.83 20.51
C THR A 41 5.54 6.85 21.67
N ALA A 42 6.48 6.98 22.59
CA ALA A 42 6.78 6.03 23.64
C ALA A 42 5.67 5.89 24.70
N SER A 43 5.41 4.66 25.13
CA SER A 43 5.11 4.34 26.52
C SER A 43 5.79 3.02 26.90
N SER A 44 6.84 3.13 27.72
CA SER A 44 7.43 2.12 28.61
C SER A 44 7.11 0.63 28.38
N SER A 45 8.18 -0.13 28.11
CA SER A 45 8.41 -1.58 28.38
C SER A 45 8.21 -2.63 27.28
N ALA A 46 7.66 -2.31 26.11
CA ALA A 46 7.81 -3.17 24.92
C ALA A 46 7.75 -2.32 23.66
N ARG A 47 8.72 -2.47 22.74
CA ARG A 47 8.64 -1.85 21.41
C ARG A 47 7.34 -2.32 20.76
N PRO A 48 6.38 -1.47 20.35
CA PRO A 48 5.32 -1.93 19.48
C PRO A 48 5.96 -2.29 18.14
N ILE A 49 6.02 -3.59 17.84
CA ILE A 49 6.49 -4.11 16.56
C ILE A 49 5.34 -3.88 15.58
N SER A 50 5.24 -2.68 15.00
CA SER A 50 4.26 -2.41 13.96
C SER A 50 4.81 -2.92 12.63
N SER A 51 4.48 -4.16 12.27
CA SER A 51 4.79 -4.71 10.96
C SER A 51 3.65 -4.47 9.97
N MET A 52 3.98 -4.34 8.69
CA MET A 52 3.01 -4.39 7.61
C MET A 52 2.42 -5.80 7.54
N LEU A 53 1.08 -5.88 7.44
CA LEU A 53 0.35 -7.15 7.33
C LEU A 53 0.18 -7.54 5.86
N ASP A 54 -0.11 -6.57 5.01
CA ASP A 54 -0.30 -6.77 3.58
C ASP A 54 0.06 -5.50 2.79
N VAL A 55 0.44 -5.70 1.54
CA VAL A 55 0.81 -4.62 0.62
C VAL A 55 0.33 -4.96 -0.79
N ALA A 56 -0.28 -3.99 -1.46
CA ALA A 56 -0.74 -4.14 -2.83
C ALA A 56 -0.37 -2.95 -3.70
N TRP A 57 0.31 -3.21 -4.82
CA TRP A 57 0.58 -2.19 -5.85
C TRP A 57 -0.54 -2.18 -6.89
N ALA A 58 -1.18 -1.04 -7.10
CA ALA A 58 -2.25 -0.89 -8.08
C ALA A 58 -1.72 -1.03 -9.52
N PRO A 59 -2.40 -1.77 -10.41
CA PRO A 59 -2.10 -1.76 -11.84
C PRO A 59 -2.12 -0.32 -12.38
N ASN A 60 -1.11 0.10 -13.15
CA ASN A 60 -1.05 1.44 -13.71
C ASN A 60 -1.76 1.53 -15.07
N VAL A 61 -3.10 1.64 -15.06
CA VAL A 61 -3.91 1.77 -16.27
C VAL A 61 -4.06 3.25 -16.63
N GLY A 62 -3.09 3.78 -17.38
CA GLY A 62 -3.13 5.15 -17.91
C GLY A 62 -2.88 6.27 -16.88
N ARG A 63 -2.41 5.95 -15.66
CA ARG A 63 -2.06 6.95 -14.65
C ARG A 63 -0.61 7.40 -14.80
N ARG A 64 -0.36 8.64 -14.42
CA ARG A 64 1.00 9.24 -14.38
C ARG A 64 1.69 9.06 -13.02
N PHE A 65 1.00 8.42 -12.08
CA PHE A 65 1.42 8.16 -10.72
C PHE A 65 1.14 6.71 -10.39
N HIS A 66 1.85 6.17 -9.40
CA HIS A 66 1.62 4.85 -8.84
C HIS A 66 0.77 4.96 -7.58
N LEU A 67 -0.03 3.93 -7.33
CA LEU A 67 -0.75 3.77 -6.08
C LEU A 67 -0.29 2.49 -5.41
N VAL A 68 0.03 2.58 -4.13
CA VAL A 68 0.41 1.46 -3.27
C VAL A 68 -0.50 1.51 -2.05
N ALA A 69 -1.13 0.39 -1.72
CA ALA A 69 -1.86 0.22 -0.47
C ALA A 69 -1.02 -0.61 0.49
N ALA A 70 -1.04 -0.29 1.77
CA ALA A 70 -0.44 -1.13 2.80
C ALA A 70 -1.29 -1.12 4.07
N THR A 71 -1.38 -2.27 4.73
CA THR A 71 -2.03 -2.43 6.03
C THR A 71 -0.97 -2.64 7.10
N GLN A 72 -1.15 -2.00 8.25
CA GLN A 72 -0.23 -2.09 9.37
C GLN A 72 -0.90 -2.78 10.55
N ASN A 73 -0.16 -3.59 11.30
CA ASN A 73 -0.66 -4.17 12.54
C ASN A 73 -0.90 -3.07 13.60
N GLY A 74 -2.13 -2.98 14.10
CA GLY A 74 -2.55 -1.94 15.05
C GLY A 74 -2.63 -0.54 14.44
N GLY A 75 -2.70 -0.43 13.11
CA GLY A 75 -2.73 0.85 12.39
C GLY A 75 -3.73 0.87 11.25
N PRO A 76 -3.97 2.05 10.65
CA PRO A 76 -4.91 2.20 9.56
C PRO A 76 -4.41 1.52 8.28
N LEU A 77 -5.34 1.18 7.39
CA LEU A 77 -5.03 0.93 5.98
C LEU A 77 -4.58 2.27 5.36
N ARG A 78 -3.42 2.29 4.70
CA ARG A 78 -2.88 3.51 4.08
C ARG A 78 -2.74 3.34 2.57
N VAL A 79 -3.09 4.39 1.82
CA VAL A 79 -2.86 4.48 0.38
C VAL A 79 -1.81 5.56 0.11
N PHE A 80 -0.70 5.13 -0.49
CA PHE A 80 0.41 5.97 -0.92
C PHE A 80 0.27 6.28 -2.40
N ARG A 81 0.38 7.55 -2.74
CA ARG A 81 0.46 8.04 -4.11
C ARG A 81 1.91 8.43 -4.39
N LEU A 82 2.48 7.84 -5.42
CA LEU A 82 3.87 8.03 -5.77
C LEU A 82 3.98 8.70 -7.14
N SER A 83 4.69 9.81 -7.19
CA SER A 83 4.94 10.55 -8.42
C SER A 83 6.33 10.22 -8.97
N ARG A 84 6.53 10.49 -10.27
CA ARG A 84 7.86 10.46 -10.88
C ARG A 84 8.45 11.87 -10.86
N ASN A 85 9.64 12.03 -10.30
CA ASN A 85 10.35 13.31 -10.34
C ASN A 85 10.61 13.68 -11.80
N ARG A 86 10.08 14.82 -12.25
CA ARG A 86 10.42 15.40 -13.56
C ARG A 86 10.95 16.81 -13.34
N ASN A 87 12.05 16.96 -12.61
CA ASN A 87 12.72 18.25 -12.52
C ASN A 87 13.17 18.72 -13.92
N THR A 88 12.53 19.77 -14.40
CA THR A 88 12.69 20.35 -15.75
C THR A 88 13.82 21.38 -15.86
N ASN A 89 14.55 21.66 -14.79
CA ASN A 89 15.38 22.87 -14.70
C ASN A 89 16.89 22.65 -14.87
N ASP A 90 17.34 21.45 -15.24
CA ASP A 90 18.77 21.16 -15.34
C ASP A 90 19.19 20.87 -16.79
N SER A 91 19.76 21.88 -17.42
CA SER A 91 20.36 21.82 -18.75
C SER A 91 21.54 20.84 -18.78
N SER A 92 21.59 20.07 -19.86
CA SER A 92 22.80 19.53 -20.52
C SER A 92 23.46 18.18 -20.22
N GLU A 93 23.16 17.33 -19.21
CA GLU A 93 23.87 16.01 -19.23
C GLU A 93 23.25 14.76 -18.55
N SER A 94 22.10 14.86 -17.86
CA SER A 94 21.56 13.73 -17.06
C SER A 94 20.25 13.12 -17.56
N LYS A 95 20.04 12.99 -18.88
CA LYS A 95 18.79 12.43 -19.44
C LYS A 95 18.45 11.01 -18.93
N ASN A 96 19.45 10.19 -18.56
CA ASN A 96 19.24 8.83 -18.08
C ASN A 96 18.92 8.71 -16.58
N LYS A 97 19.18 9.74 -15.75
CA LYS A 97 18.82 9.76 -14.31
C LYS A 97 17.43 10.34 -14.04
N ARG A 98 16.84 11.05 -15.01
CA ARG A 98 15.60 11.82 -14.85
C ARG A 98 14.34 10.98 -14.91
N ASP A 99 14.38 9.81 -15.53
CA ASP A 99 13.17 8.97 -15.69
C ASP A 99 12.98 7.96 -14.55
N THR A 100 13.86 8.01 -13.55
CA THR A 100 14.02 6.94 -12.56
C THR A 100 13.58 7.31 -11.15
N GLN A 101 13.47 8.57 -10.76
CA GLN A 101 13.19 8.86 -9.34
C GLN A 101 11.68 8.77 -9.05
N ILE A 102 11.29 7.87 -8.13
CA ILE A 102 9.92 7.77 -7.59
C ILE A 102 9.93 8.43 -6.22
N GLU A 103 8.92 9.25 -5.94
CA GLU A 103 8.80 10.04 -4.71
C GLU A 103 7.41 9.89 -4.12
N LEU A 104 7.30 9.99 -2.80
CA LEU A 104 6.00 10.08 -2.12
C LEU A 104 5.36 11.43 -2.41
N GLU A 105 4.23 11.44 -3.09
CA GLU A 105 3.43 12.66 -3.35
C GLU A 105 2.44 12.91 -2.21
N SER A 106 1.75 11.86 -1.76
CA SER A 106 0.78 11.96 -0.67
C SER A 106 0.48 10.58 -0.06
N SER A 107 0.05 10.56 1.21
CA SER A 107 -0.45 9.38 1.91
C SER A 107 -1.82 9.65 2.51
N HIS A 108 -2.74 8.71 2.37
CA HIS A 108 -4.10 8.80 2.91
C HIS A 108 -4.39 7.63 3.84
N ASP A 109 -4.87 7.92 5.03
CA ASP A 109 -5.27 6.92 6.02
C ASP A 109 -6.76 6.63 5.84
N LEU A 110 -7.08 5.37 5.58
CA LEU A 110 -8.43 4.86 5.38
C LEU A 110 -8.93 4.38 6.74
N THR A 111 -9.52 5.29 7.49
CA THR A 111 -10.01 5.03 8.85
C THR A 111 -11.07 3.93 8.82
N SER A 112 -10.82 2.87 9.56
CA SER A 112 -11.74 1.75 9.79
C SER A 112 -11.75 1.48 11.29
N ASP A 113 -12.91 1.13 11.83
CA ASP A 113 -13.03 0.81 13.26
C ASP A 113 -12.35 -0.53 13.62
N GLU A 114 -12.07 -1.36 12.61
CA GLU A 114 -11.52 -2.70 12.74
C GLU A 114 -10.14 -2.81 12.09
N GLN A 115 -9.32 -3.71 12.63
CA GLN A 115 -8.01 -4.03 12.08
C GLN A 115 -8.14 -4.59 10.67
N CYS A 116 -7.40 -4.03 9.72
CA CYS A 116 -7.34 -4.53 8.36
C CYS A 116 -6.19 -5.54 8.20
N TRP A 117 -6.48 -6.72 7.67
CA TRP A 117 -5.49 -7.79 7.47
C TRP A 117 -5.02 -7.90 6.04
N ARG A 118 -5.92 -7.72 5.07
CA ARG A 118 -5.61 -7.84 3.65
C ARG A 118 -6.09 -6.64 2.86
N CYS A 119 -5.38 -6.31 1.80
CA CYS A 119 -5.80 -5.30 0.85
C CYS A 119 -5.48 -5.72 -0.58
N GLN A 120 -6.38 -5.44 -1.52
CA GLN A 120 -6.18 -5.79 -2.92
C GLN A 120 -6.83 -4.80 -3.87
N TRP A 121 -6.09 -4.39 -4.89
CA TRP A 121 -6.62 -3.55 -5.97
C TRP A 121 -7.42 -4.39 -6.97
N ASN A 122 -8.48 -3.79 -7.50
CA ASN A 122 -9.13 -4.33 -8.69
C ASN A 122 -8.20 -4.24 -9.92
N VAL A 123 -8.56 -4.94 -11.00
CA VAL A 123 -7.75 -5.03 -12.23
C VAL A 123 -7.45 -3.64 -12.84
N THR A 124 -8.37 -2.68 -12.69
CA THR A 124 -8.19 -1.31 -13.18
C THR A 124 -7.41 -0.42 -12.22
N GLY A 125 -7.07 -0.87 -11.00
CA GLY A 125 -6.39 -0.11 -9.95
C GLY A 125 -7.12 1.16 -9.50
N THR A 126 -8.46 1.18 -9.59
CA THR A 126 -9.31 2.32 -9.22
C THR A 126 -10.11 2.08 -7.95
N VAL A 127 -10.28 0.82 -7.56
CA VAL A 127 -10.98 0.40 -6.34
C VAL A 127 -10.05 -0.49 -5.54
N LEU A 128 -9.95 -0.21 -4.24
CA LEU A 128 -9.22 -1.02 -3.28
C LEU A 128 -10.23 -1.81 -2.44
N ALA A 129 -10.07 -3.12 -2.35
CA ALA A 129 -10.78 -3.95 -1.40
C ALA A 129 -9.92 -4.14 -0.16
N SER A 130 -10.53 -4.12 1.02
CA SER A 130 -9.87 -4.41 2.28
C SER A 130 -10.71 -5.37 3.11
N SER A 131 -10.07 -6.34 3.76
CA SER A 131 -10.74 -7.26 4.69
C SER A 131 -10.09 -7.22 6.06
N GLY A 132 -10.93 -7.12 7.09
CA GLY A 132 -10.51 -7.01 8.48
C GLY A 132 -11.09 -8.09 9.38
N ASP A 133 -10.95 -7.85 10.69
CA ASP A 133 -11.77 -8.52 11.70
C ASP A 133 -13.25 -8.21 11.46
N GLY A 134 -14.16 -9.03 11.99
CA GLY A 134 -15.61 -8.79 11.83
C GLY A 134 -16.22 -9.31 10.52
N GLY A 135 -15.43 -9.97 9.66
CA GLY A 135 -15.94 -10.58 8.43
C GLY A 135 -16.44 -9.54 7.41
N LEU A 136 -16.01 -8.29 7.57
CA LEU A 136 -16.38 -7.18 6.73
C LEU A 136 -15.33 -6.94 5.64
N VAL A 137 -15.79 -6.84 4.40
CA VAL A 137 -15.00 -6.38 3.26
C VAL A 137 -15.47 -4.98 2.87
N ARG A 138 -14.56 -4.02 2.88
CA ARG A 138 -14.81 -2.64 2.44
C ARG A 138 -14.20 -2.38 1.08
N LEU A 139 -14.92 -1.65 0.23
CA LEU A 139 -14.44 -1.16 -1.04
C LEU A 139 -14.20 0.34 -0.94
N TRP A 140 -13.00 0.77 -1.34
CA TRP A 140 -12.56 2.15 -1.26
C TRP A 140 -12.32 2.72 -2.66
N LYS A 141 -12.74 3.97 -2.86
CA LYS A 141 -12.53 4.68 -4.12
C LYS A 141 -12.07 6.10 -3.84
N CYS A 142 -11.12 6.56 -4.65
CA CYS A 142 -10.68 7.95 -4.66
C CYS A 142 -11.69 8.82 -5.42
N GLY A 143 -12.15 9.89 -4.79
CA GLY A 143 -12.97 10.93 -5.41
C GLY A 143 -12.17 11.84 -6.33
N THR A 144 -12.85 12.77 -7.00
CA THR A 144 -12.22 13.76 -7.89
C THR A 144 -11.28 14.71 -7.16
N GLY A 145 -11.52 14.95 -5.86
CA GLY A 145 -10.67 15.78 -4.99
C GLY A 145 -9.44 15.07 -4.41
N GLY A 146 -9.24 13.77 -4.68
CA GLY A 146 -8.16 12.99 -4.08
C GLY A 146 -8.56 12.23 -2.81
N ASP A 147 -9.71 12.56 -2.21
CA ASP A 147 -10.19 11.92 -0.99
C ASP A 147 -10.60 10.47 -1.21
N TRP A 148 -10.16 9.58 -0.34
CA TRP A 148 -10.59 8.19 -0.33
C TRP A 148 -11.85 8.02 0.52
N LYS A 149 -12.85 7.32 -0.02
CA LYS A 149 -14.10 7.03 0.69
C LYS A 149 -14.45 5.55 0.55
N CYS A 150 -15.04 4.99 1.61
CA CYS A 150 -15.71 3.71 1.54
C CYS A 150 -16.96 3.86 0.68
N VAL A 151 -17.06 3.08 -0.40
CA VAL A 151 -18.17 3.12 -1.36
C VAL A 151 -19.09 1.91 -1.26
N SER A 152 -18.64 0.84 -0.60
CA SER A 152 -19.44 -0.36 -0.37
C SER A 152 -18.86 -1.17 0.77
N GLU A 153 -19.74 -1.84 1.51
CA GLU A 153 -19.40 -2.78 2.55
C GLU A 153 -20.10 -4.11 2.27
N VAL A 154 -19.39 -5.22 2.43
CA VAL A 154 -19.90 -6.57 2.22
C VAL A 154 -19.61 -7.38 3.47
N TYR A 155 -20.66 -7.90 4.09
CA TYR A 155 -20.54 -8.74 5.29
C TYR A 155 -20.53 -10.21 4.88
N GLY A 156 -19.59 -10.97 5.44
CA GLY A 156 -19.71 -12.43 5.45
C GLY A 156 -20.81 -12.86 6.43
N ASP A 157 -21.55 -13.92 6.08
CA ASP A 157 -22.53 -14.50 6.97
C ASP A 157 -21.85 -15.08 8.23
N MET A 158 -21.80 -14.29 9.30
CA MET A 158 -21.30 -14.71 10.61
C MET A 158 -22.24 -15.70 11.33
N LEU A 159 -23.45 -15.92 10.80
CA LEU A 159 -24.49 -16.72 11.46
C LEU A 159 -24.33 -18.24 11.30
N SER A 160 -23.40 -18.73 10.47
CA SER A 160 -23.18 -20.18 10.29
C SER A 160 -21.94 -20.74 10.99
N ALA A 161 -21.14 -19.90 11.67
CA ALA A 161 -19.97 -20.35 12.39
C ALA A 161 -20.27 -20.49 13.89
N SER A 162 -21.11 -21.47 14.26
CA SER A 162 -21.16 -21.91 15.65
C SER A 162 -19.78 -22.50 16.00
N PRO A 163 -19.04 -21.96 16.99
CA PRO A 163 -17.82 -22.63 17.45
C PRO A 163 -18.22 -24.01 17.94
N ASN A 164 -17.57 -25.05 17.42
CA ASN A 164 -17.79 -26.44 17.83
C ASN A 164 -17.88 -26.50 19.35
N SER A 165 -19.08 -26.72 19.89
CA SER A 165 -19.24 -27.09 21.29
C SER A 165 -18.63 -28.48 21.41
N LEU A 166 -17.37 -28.54 21.83
CA LEU A 166 -16.75 -29.78 22.25
C LEU A 166 -17.61 -30.34 23.37
N VAL A 167 -18.33 -31.42 23.06
CA VAL A 167 -19.00 -32.25 24.05
C VAL A 167 -17.90 -32.74 24.99
N GLN A 168 -17.85 -32.18 26.19
CA GLN A 168 -17.04 -32.76 27.26
C GLN A 168 -17.75 -34.03 27.76
N PRO A 169 -16.98 -35.07 28.14
CA PRO A 169 -17.50 -36.40 28.47
C PRO A 169 -18.43 -36.42 29.68
#